data_AF-A0A4Q4PWS5-F1
#
_entry.id   AF-A0A4Q4PWS5-F1
#
_cell.length_a   1.000
_cell.length_b   1.000
_cell.length_c   1.000
_cell.angle_alpha   90.00
_cell.angle_beta   90.00
_cell.angle_gamma   90.00
#
_symmetry.space_group_name_H-M   'P 1'
#
loop_
_entity.id
_entity.type
_entity.pdbx_description
1 polymer ?
#
loop_
_entity_poly.entity_id
_entity_poly.type
_entity_poly.pdbx_seq_one_letter_code
_entity_poly.pdbx_strand_id
1 'polypeptide(L)'
;MASTQNQRVEKKIYGIFIAEDLIDDSTGIIPMRGLKSPLSLKDRFARRLSKMLDAEMDIQQTDNGNAMKIFLTRNRTISRVRVGLDNELRKFMRATKDALKSIAKNADGPQHVLQIACDDLWDMILIFNRSKIETIIQKLQKTLQDYQETFDDLVTRMFGIDDPEYKDQLLDRELGDRIISLSQRINSYDRSMKELNALVHLASETTRVLLHLQERLRSILEKTRLADKLYELICALGFPERVHSTMVRSARASQSFENVKFHLRSSSPGKTVSFAIPIESSTQPNAKKPLLPQRQEKPKRRCYIENKITMPAITPTLHFHHPQPAISSLGPLMTAVQVYLAREDKGLALVRLQPATKQETTQLIGTILQGKLLPMRASAWYAFGFVTTKDKDQEQRLSGLYKALLREADNSGVIFHELQTALEKNTLVTLFDKHGYGHFRQLFPCLESFLTTTPQQRSTVWRLRQFLKDPTDDEPPACLQRDYGFRYCRQREEVLHLKGIYTHMLRKLGPKDLHTACIHGRLFETAVKEGVEIDSKDKRFLNSDYGSPFLGLDNEGGLEVYRGPFYRRKLKL
;
A
#
# COMPACT_ATOMS: atom_id res chain seq x y z
N MET A 1 20.13 -24.43 35.06
CA MET A 1 20.58 -23.07 34.65
C MET A 1 20.87 -22.91 33.14
N ALA A 2 21.07 -23.99 32.36
CA ALA A 2 21.24 -23.89 30.90
C ALA A 2 19.95 -23.58 30.10
N SER A 3 18.77 -23.94 30.62
CA SER A 3 17.46 -23.72 29.96
C SER A 3 17.05 -22.24 29.89
N THR A 4 17.41 -21.45 30.90
CA THR A 4 17.03 -20.04 31.02
C THR A 4 17.87 -19.12 30.11
N GLN A 5 19.07 -19.55 29.71
CA GLN A 5 19.93 -18.82 28.79
C GLN A 5 19.44 -18.96 27.33
N ASN A 6 19.01 -20.17 26.92
CA ASN A 6 18.48 -20.41 25.58
C ASN A 6 17.12 -19.71 25.36
N GLN A 7 16.22 -19.71 26.34
CA GLN A 7 14.97 -18.94 26.26
C GLN A 7 15.20 -17.43 26.17
N ARG A 8 16.27 -16.89 26.77
CA ARG A 8 16.62 -15.46 26.68
C ARG A 8 17.21 -15.07 25.33
N VAL A 9 17.93 -15.98 24.68
CA VAL A 9 18.51 -15.77 23.34
C VAL A 9 17.43 -15.93 22.26
N GLU A 10 16.54 -16.92 22.39
CA GLU A 10 15.38 -17.10 21.50
C GLU A 10 14.43 -15.89 21.58
N LYS A 11 14.05 -15.42 22.77
CA LYS A 11 13.20 -14.21 22.89
C LYS A 11 13.83 -12.95 22.27
N LYS A 12 15.17 -12.87 22.22
CA LYS A 12 15.89 -11.71 21.69
C LYS A 12 16.00 -11.75 20.16
N ILE A 13 16.07 -12.94 19.56
CA ILE A 13 16.14 -13.11 18.10
C ILE A 13 14.72 -13.04 17.50
N TYR A 14 13.74 -13.71 18.11
CA TYR A 14 12.34 -13.71 17.63
C TYR A 14 11.65 -12.34 17.73
N GLY A 15 12.04 -11.49 18.69
CA GLY A 15 11.49 -10.14 18.81
C GLY A 15 12.01 -9.12 17.78
N ILE A 16 13.17 -9.38 17.15
CA ILE A 16 13.81 -8.43 16.22
C ILE A 16 13.24 -8.57 14.80
N PHE A 17 12.95 -9.80 14.36
CA PHE A 17 12.34 -10.03 13.04
C PHE A 17 10.94 -9.40 12.95
N ILE A 18 10.13 -9.49 14.01
CA ILE A 18 8.75 -8.97 14.03
C ILE A 18 8.71 -7.43 13.93
N ALA A 19 9.64 -6.70 14.53
CA ALA A 19 9.58 -5.23 14.54
C ALA A 19 10.15 -4.58 13.27
N GLU A 20 11.16 -5.19 12.63
CA GLU A 20 11.79 -4.65 11.42
C GLU A 20 11.01 -4.97 10.14
N ASP A 21 10.25 -6.06 10.12
CA ASP A 21 9.47 -6.50 8.95
C ASP A 21 8.12 -5.77 8.83
N LEU A 22 7.68 -5.02 9.84
CA LEU A 22 6.42 -4.26 9.83
C LEU A 22 6.52 -2.86 9.21
N ILE A 23 7.73 -2.37 8.91
CA ILE A 23 7.94 -1.00 8.39
C ILE A 23 8.22 -1.05 6.90
N ASP A 24 7.22 -0.68 6.11
CA ASP A 24 7.34 -0.51 4.67
C ASP A 24 7.92 0.88 4.32
N ASP A 25 9.19 0.91 3.92
CA ASP A 25 9.85 2.14 3.50
C ASP A 25 9.59 2.52 2.02
N SER A 26 8.87 1.69 1.26
CA SER A 26 8.53 1.97 -0.14
C SER A 26 7.37 2.97 -0.29
N THR A 27 6.49 3.07 0.71
CA THR A 27 5.28 3.91 0.66
C THR A 27 5.47 5.31 1.24
N GLY A 28 6.66 5.64 1.75
CA GLY A 28 6.93 6.94 2.39
C GLY A 28 6.17 7.15 3.71
N ILE A 29 5.43 6.15 4.19
CA ILE A 29 4.72 6.16 5.47
C ILE A 29 5.59 5.40 6.49
N ILE A 30 5.58 5.78 7.78
CA ILE A 30 6.26 5.01 8.83
C ILE A 30 5.17 4.27 9.61
N PRO A 31 5.00 2.95 9.43
CA PRO A 31 4.13 2.16 10.29
C PRO A 31 4.68 2.16 11.72
N MET A 32 3.87 2.64 12.67
CA MET A 32 4.23 2.72 14.11
C MET A 32 3.78 1.49 14.92
N ARG A 33 3.36 0.38 14.28
CA ARG A 33 2.75 -0.75 14.99
C ARG A 33 3.84 -1.64 15.60
N GLY A 34 3.79 -1.87 16.92
CA GLY A 34 4.68 -2.79 17.65
C GLY A 34 5.95 -2.17 18.27
N LEU A 35 6.24 -0.90 17.99
CA LEU A 35 7.38 -0.18 18.54
C LEU A 35 6.93 0.82 19.60
N LYS A 36 7.58 0.81 20.77
CA LYS A 36 7.32 1.79 21.84
C LYS A 36 7.70 3.23 21.45
N SER A 37 8.55 3.40 20.44
CA SER A 37 8.99 4.68 19.89
C SER A 37 9.31 4.55 18.39
N PRO A 38 9.18 5.64 17.59
CA PRO A 38 9.52 5.58 16.17
C PRO A 38 11.00 5.24 16.04
N LEU A 39 11.32 4.14 15.35
CA LEU A 39 12.71 3.95 14.93
C LEU A 39 13.01 5.02 13.89
N SER A 40 14.08 5.80 14.11
CA SER A 40 14.45 6.81 13.12
C SER A 40 14.80 6.13 11.78
N LEU A 41 14.55 6.81 10.66
CA LEU A 41 14.93 6.30 9.33
C LEU A 41 16.43 5.98 9.28
N LYS A 42 17.26 6.78 9.98
CA LYS A 42 18.69 6.54 10.17
C LYS A 42 18.98 5.20 10.86
N ASP A 43 18.26 4.87 11.94
CA ASP A 43 18.47 3.61 12.66
C ASP A 43 18.00 2.40 11.85
N ARG A 44 16.95 2.56 11.04
CA ARG A 44 16.48 1.50 10.13
C ARG A 44 17.46 1.25 9.01
N PHE A 45 17.95 2.33 8.39
CA PHE A 45 19.04 2.26 7.42
C PHE A 45 20.24 1.53 8.01
N ALA A 46 20.65 1.90 9.23
CA ALA A 46 21.77 1.24 9.92
C ALA A 46 21.57 -0.25 10.13
N ARG A 47 20.43 -0.63 10.72
CA ARG A 47 20.15 -2.03 11.03
C ARG A 47 19.98 -2.90 9.79
N ARG A 48 19.23 -2.43 8.79
CA ARG A 48 19.00 -3.19 7.55
C ARG A 48 20.29 -3.40 6.76
N LEU A 49 21.09 -2.34 6.62
CA LEU A 49 22.39 -2.45 5.95
C LEU A 49 23.36 -3.34 6.74
N SER A 50 23.43 -3.17 8.06
CA SER A 50 24.22 -4.02 8.97
C SER A 50 23.87 -5.50 8.83
N LYS A 51 22.58 -5.84 8.87
CA LYS A 51 22.07 -7.21 8.73
C LYS A 51 22.35 -7.80 7.35
N MET A 52 22.18 -7.03 6.28
CA MET A 52 22.49 -7.49 4.91
C MET A 52 23.98 -7.80 4.75
N LEU A 53 24.84 -6.93 5.30
CA LEU A 53 26.29 -7.04 5.20
C LEU A 53 26.93 -7.99 6.22
N ASP A 54 26.16 -8.43 7.22
CA ASP A 54 26.69 -9.18 8.37
C ASP A 54 27.85 -8.44 9.06
N ALA A 55 27.64 -7.14 9.27
CA ALA A 55 28.64 -6.22 9.82
C ALA A 55 27.99 -5.24 10.80
N GLU A 56 28.66 -4.92 11.90
CA GLU A 56 28.27 -3.81 12.77
C GLU A 56 28.46 -2.48 12.06
N MET A 57 27.55 -1.54 12.31
CA MET A 57 27.53 -0.27 11.60
C MET A 57 27.36 0.90 12.56
N ASP A 58 28.17 1.95 12.35
CA ASP A 58 28.11 3.22 13.06
C ASP A 58 27.98 4.37 12.04
N ILE A 59 27.02 5.27 12.25
CA ILE A 59 26.75 6.41 11.36
C ILE A 59 27.04 7.71 12.09
N GLN A 60 28.11 8.37 11.68
CA GLN A 60 28.51 9.68 12.18
C GLN A 60 28.11 10.74 11.16
N GLN A 61 27.33 11.73 11.60
CA GLN A 61 27.00 12.91 10.81
C GLN A 61 27.88 14.06 11.29
N THR A 62 28.39 14.84 10.36
CA THR A 62 29.17 16.06 10.67
C THR A 62 28.28 17.11 11.35
N ASP A 63 28.86 17.95 12.20
CA ASP A 63 28.12 18.94 13.02
C ASP A 63 27.27 19.92 12.17
N ASN A 64 27.70 20.15 10.93
CA ASN A 64 27.00 20.97 9.95
C ASN A 64 25.97 20.19 9.10
N GLY A 65 25.74 18.90 9.37
CA GLY A 65 24.74 18.07 8.70
C GLY A 65 25.07 17.63 7.26
N ASN A 66 26.09 18.23 6.64
CA ASN A 66 26.34 18.19 5.19
C ASN A 66 27.09 16.95 4.69
N ALA A 67 27.67 16.16 5.59
CA ALA A 67 28.35 14.93 5.24
C ALA A 67 28.07 13.80 6.23
N MET A 68 27.94 12.59 5.69
CA MET A 68 27.70 11.35 6.45
C MET A 68 28.89 10.40 6.31
N LYS A 69 29.41 9.91 7.45
CA LYS A 69 30.42 8.85 7.51
C LYS A 69 29.79 7.58 8.06
N ILE A 70 29.88 6.50 7.29
CA ILE A 70 29.38 5.17 7.68
C ILE A 70 30.59 4.27 7.93
N PHE A 71 30.74 3.82 9.17
CA PHE A 71 31.77 2.88 9.57
C PHE A 71 31.18 1.47 9.64
N LEU A 72 31.82 0.53 8.96
CA LEU A 72 31.45 -0.88 8.98
C LEU A 72 32.55 -1.68 9.66
N THR A 73 32.18 -2.46 10.66
CA THR A 73 33.06 -3.37 11.39
C THR A 73 32.53 -4.79 11.24
N ARG A 74 33.33 -5.66 10.63
CA ARG A 74 32.87 -7.02 10.31
C ARG A 74 32.75 -7.87 11.59
N ASN A 75 31.68 -8.66 11.67
CA ASN A 75 31.51 -9.60 12.78
C ASN A 75 32.53 -10.75 12.64
N ARG A 76 33.29 -11.03 13.71
CA ARG A 76 34.41 -11.99 13.69
C ARG A 76 33.97 -13.45 13.73
N THR A 77 32.79 -13.73 14.24
CA THR A 77 32.32 -15.09 14.55
C THR A 77 32.14 -15.98 13.31
N ILE A 78 32.07 -15.41 12.11
CA ILE A 78 31.82 -16.15 10.85
C ILE A 78 33.05 -16.13 9.91
N SER A 79 34.11 -15.37 10.25
CA SER A 79 35.21 -15.12 9.33
C SER A 79 36.38 -16.09 9.52
N ARG A 80 36.36 -17.22 8.81
CA ARG A 80 37.61 -17.70 8.19
C ARG A 80 37.88 -16.74 7.03
N VAL A 81 38.90 -15.91 7.21
CA VAL A 81 39.30 -14.80 6.32
C VAL A 81 39.36 -15.27 4.86
N ARG A 82 38.31 -14.98 4.08
CA ARG A 82 38.34 -15.08 2.62
C ARG A 82 38.63 -13.69 2.07
N VAL A 83 39.90 -13.43 1.72
CA VAL A 83 40.36 -12.16 1.10
C VAL A 83 39.49 -11.73 -0.07
N GLY A 84 38.91 -12.67 -0.83
CA GLY A 84 37.98 -12.38 -1.93
C GLY A 84 36.70 -11.64 -1.51
N LEU A 85 36.17 -11.95 -0.33
CA LEU A 85 34.92 -11.37 0.16
C LEU A 85 35.09 -9.90 0.59
N ASP A 86 36.29 -9.51 1.01
CA ASP A 86 36.60 -8.11 1.31
C ASP A 86 36.70 -7.26 0.03
N ASN A 87 37.17 -7.83 -1.08
CA ASN A 87 37.19 -7.15 -2.37
C ASN A 87 35.78 -6.94 -2.93
N GLU A 88 34.91 -7.95 -2.83
CA GLU A 88 33.50 -7.84 -3.19
C GLU A 88 32.78 -6.80 -2.34
N LEU A 89 33.00 -6.81 -1.02
CA LEU A 89 32.42 -5.82 -0.11
C LEU A 89 32.90 -4.40 -0.44
N ARG A 90 34.19 -4.18 -0.72
CA ARG A 90 34.70 -2.87 -1.14
C ARG A 90 34.14 -2.43 -2.50
N LYS A 91 33.91 -3.36 -3.42
CA LYS A 91 33.26 -3.07 -4.71
C LYS A 91 31.82 -2.65 -4.49
N PHE A 92 31.06 -3.41 -3.71
CA PHE A 92 29.70 -3.11 -3.31
C PHE A 92 29.60 -1.73 -2.64
N MET A 93 30.41 -1.47 -1.61
CA MET A 93 30.39 -0.19 -0.87
C MET A 93 30.68 1.02 -1.76
N ARG A 94 31.59 0.89 -2.74
CA ARG A 94 31.86 1.96 -3.72
C ARG A 94 30.65 2.21 -4.61
N ALA A 95 30.07 1.17 -5.19
CA ALA A 95 28.90 1.31 -6.06
C ALA A 95 27.67 1.85 -5.28
N THR A 96 27.42 1.33 -4.07
CA THR A 96 26.39 1.83 -3.17
C THR A 96 26.57 3.32 -2.84
N LYS A 97 27.81 3.75 -2.55
CA LYS A 97 28.12 5.15 -2.29
C LYS A 97 27.73 6.04 -3.47
N ASP A 98 28.12 5.63 -4.68
CA ASP A 98 27.88 6.41 -5.89
C ASP A 98 26.37 6.45 -6.24
N ALA A 99 25.66 5.35 -6.06
CA ALA A 99 24.20 5.30 -6.25
C ALA A 99 23.44 6.14 -5.23
N LEU A 100 23.76 6.05 -3.93
CA LEU A 100 23.14 6.88 -2.88
C LEU A 100 23.37 8.38 -3.13
N LYS A 101 24.59 8.74 -3.55
CA LYS A 101 24.92 10.11 -3.93
C LYS A 101 24.08 10.58 -5.12
N SER A 102 23.90 9.73 -6.14
CA SER A 102 23.09 10.04 -7.31
C SER A 102 21.61 10.21 -6.94
N ILE A 103 21.05 9.32 -6.11
CA ILE A 103 19.68 9.40 -5.60
C ILE A 103 19.45 10.71 -4.83
N ALA A 104 20.36 11.07 -3.91
CA ALA A 104 20.24 12.28 -3.11
C ALA A 104 20.26 13.55 -3.97
N LYS A 105 21.19 13.63 -4.94
CA LYS A 105 21.30 14.77 -5.87
C LYS A 105 20.07 14.97 -6.75
N ASN A 106 19.38 13.89 -7.08
CA ASN A 106 18.23 13.89 -7.98
C ASN A 106 16.90 13.68 -7.24
N ALA A 107 16.86 13.90 -5.91
CA ALA A 107 15.66 13.67 -5.12
C ALA A 107 14.45 14.50 -5.61
N ASP A 108 14.72 15.73 -6.07
CA ASP A 108 13.77 16.68 -6.67
C ASP A 108 14.00 16.87 -8.18
N GLY A 109 14.84 16.03 -8.80
CA GLY A 109 15.24 16.11 -10.20
C GLY A 109 14.31 15.36 -11.17
N PRO A 110 14.68 15.25 -12.46
CA PRO A 110 13.91 14.49 -13.44
C PRO A 110 13.72 13.02 -13.03
N GLN A 111 12.47 12.55 -13.02
CA GLN A 111 12.10 11.21 -12.52
C GLN A 111 12.90 10.07 -13.17
N HIS A 112 13.25 10.18 -14.46
CA HIS A 112 14.00 9.14 -15.16
C HIS A 112 15.44 8.98 -14.65
N VAL A 113 16.11 10.08 -14.26
CA VAL A 113 17.49 10.04 -13.71
C VAL A 113 17.48 9.41 -12.32
N LEU A 114 16.49 9.77 -11.51
CA LEU A 114 16.26 9.17 -10.20
C LEU A 114 16.01 7.66 -10.32
N GLN A 115 15.18 7.25 -11.28
CA GLN A 115 14.87 5.84 -11.50
C GLN A 115 16.12 5.03 -11.88
N ILE A 116 16.95 5.53 -12.80
CA ILE A 116 18.22 4.87 -13.18
C ILE A 116 19.11 4.65 -11.95
N ALA A 117 19.25 5.66 -11.07
CA ALA A 117 20.05 5.52 -9.86
C ALA A 117 19.47 4.53 -8.85
N CYS A 118 18.13 4.44 -8.75
CA CYS A 118 17.44 3.44 -7.94
C CYS A 118 17.65 2.02 -8.49
N ASP A 119 17.59 1.85 -9.81
CA ASP A 119 17.80 0.57 -10.49
C ASP A 119 19.27 0.11 -10.37
N ASP A 120 20.23 1.03 -10.53
CA ASP A 120 21.66 0.76 -10.30
C ASP A 120 21.90 0.27 -8.87
N LEU A 121 21.28 0.91 -7.87
CA LEU A 121 21.38 0.48 -6.48
C LEU A 121 20.78 -0.93 -6.28
N TRP A 122 19.66 -1.21 -6.94
CA TRP A 122 18.98 -2.49 -6.86
C TRP A 122 19.83 -3.63 -7.43
N ASP A 123 20.39 -3.44 -8.62
CA ASP A 123 21.26 -4.40 -9.27
C ASP A 123 22.48 -4.74 -8.40
N MET A 124 23.08 -3.74 -7.75
CA MET A 124 24.20 -3.96 -6.84
C MET A 124 23.79 -4.78 -5.60
N ILE A 125 22.61 -4.52 -5.03
CA ILE A 125 22.08 -5.28 -3.89
C ILE A 125 21.82 -6.73 -4.29
N LEU A 126 21.20 -6.97 -5.45
CA LEU A 126 20.93 -8.31 -5.93
C LEU A 126 22.20 -9.09 -6.24
N ILE A 127 23.17 -8.48 -6.95
CA ILE A 127 24.45 -9.11 -7.26
C ILE A 127 25.19 -9.50 -5.98
N PHE A 128 25.24 -8.61 -4.99
CA PHE A 128 25.93 -8.87 -3.73
C PHE A 128 25.26 -9.97 -2.89
N ASN A 129 23.93 -10.04 -2.90
CA ASN A 129 23.18 -11.02 -2.11
C ASN A 129 22.83 -12.31 -2.84
N ARG A 130 23.23 -12.47 -4.12
CA ARG A 130 22.84 -13.59 -4.97
C ARG A 130 23.00 -14.96 -4.31
N SER A 131 24.18 -15.25 -3.76
CA SER A 131 24.47 -16.54 -3.12
C SER A 131 23.61 -16.80 -1.86
N LYS A 132 23.33 -15.75 -1.07
CA LYS A 132 22.45 -15.83 0.10
C LYS A 132 21.01 -16.10 -0.35
N ILE A 133 20.54 -15.41 -1.38
CA ILE A 133 19.19 -15.58 -1.95
C ILE A 133 19.02 -16.99 -2.52
N GLU A 134 19.98 -17.47 -3.32
CA GLU A 134 19.97 -18.85 -3.84
C GLU A 134 19.92 -19.89 -2.71
N THR A 135 20.65 -19.66 -1.62
CA THR A 135 20.61 -20.54 -0.42
C THR A 135 19.22 -20.51 0.25
N ILE A 136 18.55 -19.36 0.29
CA ILE A 136 17.19 -19.24 0.85
C ILE A 136 16.18 -19.97 -0.06
N ILE A 137 16.29 -19.82 -1.38
CA ILE A 137 15.44 -20.51 -2.36
C ILE A 137 15.60 -22.04 -2.21
N GLN A 138 16.83 -22.54 -2.10
CA GLN A 138 17.09 -23.97 -1.86
C GLN A 138 16.47 -24.47 -0.54
N LYS A 139 16.52 -23.65 0.53
CA LYS A 139 15.87 -23.98 1.81
C LYS A 139 14.36 -23.98 1.69
N LEU A 140 13.76 -23.09 0.90
CA LEU A 140 12.33 -23.09 0.61
C LEU A 140 11.92 -24.33 -0.17
N GLN A 141 12.64 -24.67 -1.24
CA GLN A 141 12.42 -25.91 -2.02
C GLN A 141 12.44 -27.13 -1.11
N LYS A 142 13.49 -27.26 -0.29
CA LYS A 142 13.60 -28.35 0.66
C LYS A 142 12.48 -28.36 1.68
N THR A 143 12.09 -27.21 2.23
CA THR A 143 10.99 -27.12 3.21
C THR A 143 9.66 -27.52 2.59
N LEU A 144 9.38 -27.13 1.35
CA LEU A 144 8.16 -27.54 0.64
C LEU A 144 8.17 -29.04 0.33
N GLN A 145 9.33 -29.61 -0.02
CA GLN A 145 9.49 -31.04 -0.25
C GLN A 145 9.35 -31.87 1.04
N ASP A 146 9.99 -31.44 2.13
CA ASP A 146 9.93 -32.12 3.44
C ASP A 146 8.50 -32.16 4.01
N TYR A 147 7.61 -31.26 3.55
CA TYR A 147 6.20 -31.17 3.96
C TYR A 147 5.23 -31.29 2.78
N GLN A 148 5.61 -32.04 1.74
CA GLN A 148 4.84 -32.11 0.49
C GLN A 148 3.39 -32.53 0.71
N GLU A 149 3.10 -33.53 1.55
CA GLU A 149 1.73 -33.96 1.86
C GLU A 149 0.86 -32.82 2.43
N THR A 150 1.41 -32.00 3.33
CA THR A 150 0.68 -30.85 3.91
C THR A 150 0.47 -29.76 2.87
N PHE A 151 1.44 -29.56 1.97
CA PHE A 151 1.32 -28.58 0.90
C PHE A 151 0.30 -29.03 -0.17
N ASP A 152 0.30 -30.30 -0.54
CA ASP A 152 -0.66 -30.88 -1.48
C ASP A 152 -2.08 -30.80 -0.91
N ASP A 153 -2.28 -31.08 0.38
CA ASP A 153 -3.56 -30.83 1.08
C ASP A 153 -4.00 -29.36 1.00
N LEU A 154 -3.09 -28.42 1.26
CA LEU A 154 -3.38 -26.98 1.11
C LEU A 154 -3.85 -26.68 -0.32
N VAL A 155 -3.13 -27.18 -1.33
CA VAL A 155 -3.47 -26.97 -2.74
C VAL A 155 -4.88 -27.51 -3.03
N THR A 156 -5.17 -28.75 -2.65
CA THR A 156 -6.48 -29.37 -2.87
C THR A 156 -7.61 -28.62 -2.19
N ARG A 157 -7.39 -28.14 -0.95
CA ARG A 157 -8.34 -27.24 -0.25
C ARG A 157 -8.53 -25.92 -0.97
N MET A 158 -7.48 -25.31 -1.54
CA MET A 158 -7.60 -24.06 -2.30
C MET A 158 -8.39 -24.24 -3.60
N PHE A 159 -8.29 -25.41 -4.24
CA PHE A 159 -9.06 -25.74 -5.44
C PHE A 159 -10.49 -26.26 -5.17
N GLY A 160 -10.85 -26.46 -3.90
CA GLY A 160 -12.21 -26.86 -3.48
C GLY A 160 -12.61 -28.27 -3.90
N ILE A 161 -11.63 -29.18 -4.05
CA ILE A 161 -11.87 -30.53 -4.56
C ILE A 161 -12.39 -31.48 -3.45
N ASP A 162 -12.04 -31.24 -2.18
CA ASP A 162 -12.17 -32.28 -1.14
C ASP A 162 -13.32 -32.15 -0.14
N ASP A 163 -14.17 -31.10 -0.14
CA ASP A 163 -15.25 -31.09 0.86
C ASP A 163 -16.50 -30.24 0.54
N PRO A 164 -17.66 -30.86 0.25
CA PRO A 164 -18.93 -30.17 0.13
C PRO A 164 -19.51 -29.66 1.47
N GLU A 165 -19.00 -30.12 2.62
CA GLU A 165 -19.45 -29.70 3.97
C GLU A 165 -18.66 -28.51 4.54
N TYR A 166 -17.48 -28.16 4.02
CA TYR A 166 -16.66 -27.01 4.47
C TYR A 166 -17.05 -25.66 3.83
N LYS A 167 -18.31 -25.46 3.46
CA LYS A 167 -18.77 -24.22 2.81
C LYS A 167 -18.67 -22.95 3.68
N ASP A 168 -18.43 -23.07 4.98
CA ASP A 168 -18.52 -21.94 5.93
C ASP A 168 -17.22 -21.53 6.64
N GLN A 169 -16.09 -22.24 6.46
CA GLN A 169 -14.80 -21.74 6.95
C GLN A 169 -14.18 -20.84 5.89
N LEU A 170 -13.99 -19.55 6.23
CA LEU A 170 -13.26 -18.56 5.45
C LEU A 170 -11.81 -19.02 5.24
N LEU A 171 -11.59 -19.91 4.28
CA LEU A 171 -10.26 -20.26 3.81
C LEU A 171 -9.58 -18.98 3.32
N ASP A 172 -8.37 -18.75 3.79
CA ASP A 172 -7.57 -17.59 3.45
C ASP A 172 -6.99 -17.74 2.03
N ARG A 173 -7.87 -17.60 1.04
CA ARG A 173 -7.54 -17.79 -0.38
C ARG A 173 -6.44 -16.86 -0.87
N GLU A 174 -6.42 -15.63 -0.37
CA GLU A 174 -5.37 -14.67 -0.73
C GLU A 174 -3.97 -15.16 -0.32
N LEU A 175 -3.84 -15.66 0.92
CA LEU A 175 -2.58 -16.25 1.36
C LEU A 175 -2.29 -17.54 0.60
N GLY A 176 -3.29 -18.41 0.44
CA GLY A 176 -3.17 -19.67 -0.30
C GLY A 176 -2.61 -19.46 -1.71
N ASP A 177 -3.23 -18.59 -2.50
CA ASP A 177 -2.82 -18.27 -3.87
C ASP A 177 -1.37 -17.74 -3.94
N ARG A 178 -0.99 -16.88 -2.99
CA ARG A 178 0.38 -16.34 -2.93
C ARG A 178 1.40 -17.41 -2.57
N ILE A 179 1.07 -18.32 -1.66
CA ILE A 179 1.94 -19.44 -1.28
C ILE A 179 2.07 -20.46 -2.41
N ILE A 180 0.98 -20.74 -3.14
CA ILE A 180 1.01 -21.58 -4.34
C ILE A 180 1.86 -20.93 -5.43
N SER A 181 1.66 -19.63 -5.71
CA SER A 181 2.46 -18.89 -6.70
C SER A 181 3.94 -18.86 -6.35
N LEU A 182 4.26 -18.66 -5.07
CA LEU A 182 5.63 -18.70 -4.58
C LEU A 182 6.24 -20.09 -4.79
N SER A 183 5.54 -21.16 -4.41
CA SER A 183 5.98 -22.55 -4.59
C SER A 183 6.26 -22.86 -6.07
N GLN A 184 5.33 -22.52 -6.96
CA GLN A 184 5.49 -22.73 -8.41
C GLN A 184 6.76 -22.06 -8.96
N ARG A 185 6.98 -20.78 -8.62
CA ARG A 185 8.17 -20.02 -9.08
C ARG A 185 9.46 -20.56 -8.49
N ILE A 186 9.42 -20.99 -7.23
CA ILE A 186 10.57 -21.60 -6.56
C ILE A 186 10.94 -22.92 -7.23
N ASN A 187 9.96 -23.73 -7.61
CA ASN A 187 10.18 -25.00 -8.30
C ASN A 187 10.64 -24.81 -9.75
N SER A 188 10.21 -23.72 -10.41
CA SER A 188 10.67 -23.36 -11.76
C SER A 188 11.93 -22.50 -11.79
N TYR A 189 12.59 -22.27 -10.65
CA TYR A 189 13.71 -21.35 -10.55
C TYR A 189 14.94 -21.85 -11.35
N ASP A 190 15.28 -21.12 -12.41
CA ASP A 190 16.33 -21.48 -13.38
C ASP A 190 17.70 -20.85 -13.08
N ARG A 191 17.85 -20.18 -11.93
CA ARG A 191 19.05 -19.42 -11.54
C ARG A 191 19.36 -18.19 -12.39
N SER A 192 18.41 -17.74 -13.22
CA SER A 192 18.51 -16.45 -13.90
C SER A 192 18.33 -15.29 -12.90
N MET A 193 18.95 -14.14 -13.21
CA MET A 193 18.75 -12.93 -12.41
C MET A 193 17.31 -12.41 -12.49
N LYS A 194 16.61 -12.66 -13.61
CA LYS A 194 15.23 -12.26 -13.82
C LYS A 194 14.28 -12.98 -12.84
N GLU A 195 14.39 -14.31 -12.75
CA GLU A 195 13.55 -15.07 -11.83
C GLU A 195 13.95 -14.83 -10.37
N LEU A 196 15.24 -14.64 -10.09
CA LEU A 196 15.70 -14.25 -8.75
C LEU A 196 15.05 -12.92 -8.33
N ASN A 197 15.06 -11.92 -9.21
CA ASN A 197 14.42 -10.63 -8.96
C ASN A 197 12.90 -10.78 -8.71
N ALA A 198 12.22 -11.54 -9.56
CA ALA A 198 10.78 -11.78 -9.43
C ALA A 198 10.42 -12.46 -8.09
N LEU A 199 11.21 -13.45 -7.65
CA LEU A 199 11.03 -14.14 -6.38
C LEU A 199 11.23 -13.21 -5.18
N VAL A 200 12.26 -12.36 -5.21
CA VAL A 200 12.51 -11.39 -4.14
C VAL A 200 11.37 -10.38 -4.03
N HIS A 201 10.87 -9.86 -5.16
CA HIS A 201 9.73 -8.96 -5.17
C HIS A 201 8.46 -9.63 -4.66
N LEU A 202 8.14 -10.84 -5.15
CA LEU A 202 6.96 -11.59 -4.69
C LEU A 202 7.01 -11.83 -3.17
N ALA A 203 8.16 -12.23 -2.64
CA ALA A 203 8.33 -12.46 -1.21
C ALA A 203 8.20 -11.15 -0.41
N SER A 204 8.83 -10.06 -0.86
CA SER A 204 8.72 -8.76 -0.19
C SER A 204 7.28 -8.23 -0.19
N GLU A 205 6.61 -8.30 -1.34
CA GLU A 205 5.20 -7.91 -1.48
C GLU A 205 4.30 -8.75 -0.58
N THR A 206 4.52 -10.08 -0.52
CA THR A 206 3.77 -10.99 0.35
C THR A 206 3.87 -10.54 1.81
N THR A 207 5.07 -10.17 2.28
CA THR A 207 5.26 -9.66 3.65
C THR A 207 4.64 -8.28 3.91
N ARG A 208 4.47 -7.46 2.87
CA ARG A 208 3.86 -6.12 2.97
C ARG A 208 2.34 -6.15 2.93
N VAL A 209 1.78 -6.92 2.01
CA VAL A 209 0.34 -6.96 1.74
C VAL A 209 -0.38 -7.83 2.76
N LEU A 210 0.20 -8.97 3.13
CA LEU A 210 -0.44 -9.90 4.06
C LEU A 210 -0.09 -9.54 5.51
N LEU A 211 -0.98 -8.80 6.16
CA LEU A 211 -0.90 -8.54 7.60
C LEU A 211 -1.02 -9.85 8.39
N HIS A 212 -0.29 -9.97 9.51
CA HIS A 212 -0.31 -11.18 10.35
C HIS A 212 0.05 -12.46 9.59
N LEU A 213 1.00 -12.34 8.64
CA LEU A 213 1.40 -13.45 7.76
C LEU A 213 1.73 -14.73 8.53
N GLN A 214 2.44 -14.63 9.66
CA GLN A 214 2.81 -15.81 10.45
C GLN A 214 1.59 -16.51 11.06
N GLU A 215 0.66 -15.76 11.65
CA GLU A 215 -0.57 -16.30 12.22
C GLU A 215 -1.47 -16.89 11.14
N ARG A 216 -1.61 -16.20 10.00
CA ARG A 216 -2.37 -16.67 8.84
C ARG A 216 -1.77 -17.96 8.27
N LEU A 217 -0.44 -18.05 8.16
CA LEU A 217 0.27 -19.28 7.76
C LEU A 217 0.00 -20.43 8.73
N ARG A 218 0.04 -20.18 10.05
CA ARG A 218 -0.27 -21.20 11.06
C ARG A 218 -1.71 -21.68 10.94
N SER A 219 -2.64 -20.77 10.68
CA SER A 219 -4.06 -21.07 10.51
C SER A 219 -4.31 -21.91 9.26
N ILE A 220 -3.74 -21.55 8.11
CA ILE A 220 -4.04 -22.21 6.83
C ILE A 220 -3.31 -23.56 6.68
N LEU A 221 -2.10 -23.69 7.23
CA LEU A 221 -1.28 -24.89 7.10
C LEU A 221 -1.52 -25.92 8.21
N GLU A 222 -2.15 -25.51 9.32
CA GLU A 222 -2.41 -26.35 10.51
C GLU A 222 -1.15 -27.02 11.12
N LYS A 223 0.04 -26.65 10.65
CA LYS A 223 1.34 -27.16 11.07
C LYS A 223 2.24 -26.00 11.47
N THR A 224 2.30 -25.72 12.77
CA THR A 224 3.06 -24.58 13.33
C THR A 224 4.52 -24.54 12.87
N ARG A 225 5.19 -25.69 12.79
CA ARG A 225 6.60 -25.77 12.37
C ARG A 225 6.81 -25.37 10.91
N LEU A 226 5.96 -25.86 10.00
CA LEU A 226 6.02 -25.51 8.59
C LEU A 226 5.71 -24.03 8.40
N ALA A 227 4.65 -23.54 9.03
CA ALA A 227 4.23 -22.15 8.98
C ALA A 227 5.34 -21.19 9.45
N ASP A 228 5.95 -21.48 10.61
CA ASP A 228 7.06 -20.68 11.14
C ASP A 228 8.27 -20.71 10.20
N LYS A 229 8.57 -21.88 9.62
CA LYS A 229 9.70 -22.02 8.72
C LYS A 229 9.51 -21.28 7.40
N LEU A 230 8.32 -21.38 6.82
CA LEU A 230 7.95 -20.66 5.61
C LEU A 230 7.97 -19.15 5.87
N TYR A 231 7.40 -18.69 6.98
CA TYR A 231 7.42 -17.28 7.36
C TYR A 231 8.86 -16.73 7.43
N GLU A 232 9.75 -17.41 8.17
CA GLU A 232 11.16 -17.00 8.27
C GLU A 232 11.84 -16.90 6.90
N LEU A 233 11.62 -17.89 6.03
CA LEU A 233 12.26 -17.96 4.73
C LEU A 233 11.68 -16.93 3.73
N ILE A 234 10.36 -16.68 3.76
CA ILE A 234 9.70 -15.63 2.97
C ILE A 234 10.23 -14.25 3.39
N CYS A 235 10.28 -13.99 4.70
CA CYS A 235 10.86 -12.75 5.22
C CYS A 235 12.32 -12.60 4.79
N ALA A 236 13.13 -13.65 4.88
CA ALA A 236 14.53 -13.63 4.45
C ALA A 236 14.67 -13.38 2.94
N LEU A 237 13.80 -13.99 2.11
CA LEU A 237 13.82 -13.84 0.66
C LEU A 237 13.45 -12.41 0.22
N GLY A 238 12.45 -11.79 0.85
CA GLY A 238 12.04 -10.42 0.55
C GLY A 238 12.95 -9.33 1.16
N PHE A 239 13.84 -9.69 2.08
CA PHE A 239 14.67 -8.73 2.82
C PHE A 239 15.52 -7.78 1.96
N PRO A 240 16.16 -8.22 0.84
CA PRO A 240 16.94 -7.32 -0.02
C PRO A 240 16.15 -6.14 -0.56
N GLU A 241 14.89 -6.34 -0.97
CA GLU A 241 14.02 -5.25 -1.45
C GLU A 241 13.73 -4.25 -0.33
N ARG A 242 13.50 -4.72 0.90
CA ARG A 242 13.31 -3.82 2.04
C ARG A 242 14.55 -2.97 2.33
N VAL A 243 15.75 -3.55 2.20
CA VAL A 243 17.01 -2.82 2.30
C VAL A 243 17.08 -1.73 1.23
N HIS A 244 16.80 -2.08 -0.03
CA HIS A 244 16.76 -1.13 -1.15
C HIS A 244 15.80 0.03 -0.90
N SER A 245 14.53 -0.26 -0.60
CA SER A 245 13.51 0.74 -0.29
C SER A 245 13.93 1.69 0.84
N THR A 246 14.57 1.16 1.89
CA THR A 246 15.11 1.97 3.01
C THR A 246 16.24 2.89 2.55
N MET A 247 17.15 2.37 1.75
CA MET A 247 18.31 3.10 1.26
C MET A 247 17.89 4.23 0.33
N VAL A 248 16.98 3.96 -0.62
CA VAL A 248 16.39 4.97 -1.50
C VAL A 248 15.70 6.05 -0.69
N ARG A 249 14.81 5.68 0.23
CA ARG A 249 14.09 6.64 1.09
C ARG A 249 15.04 7.49 1.92
N SER A 250 16.07 6.88 2.50
CA SER A 250 17.07 7.58 3.31
C SER A 250 17.86 8.60 2.50
N ALA A 251 18.31 8.22 1.30
CA ALA A 251 19.03 9.12 0.39
C ALA A 251 18.16 10.28 -0.08
N ARG A 252 16.89 10.03 -0.42
CA ARG A 252 15.94 11.10 -0.81
C ARG A 252 15.61 12.06 0.34
N ALA A 253 15.53 11.54 1.57
CA ALA A 253 15.16 12.33 2.73
C ALA A 253 16.31 13.15 3.33
N SER A 254 17.56 12.98 2.87
CA SER A 254 18.72 13.68 3.46
C SER A 254 19.81 13.99 2.45
N GLN A 255 20.09 15.28 2.26
CA GLN A 255 21.19 15.79 1.44
C GLN A 255 22.58 15.33 1.92
N SER A 256 22.71 14.88 3.17
CA SER A 256 23.97 14.35 3.71
C SER A 256 24.50 13.14 2.91
N PHE A 257 23.63 12.43 2.18
CA PHE A 257 24.01 11.34 1.29
C PHE A 257 24.74 11.78 0.02
N GLU A 258 24.68 13.06 -0.37
CA GLU A 258 25.48 13.59 -1.48
C GLU A 258 27.00 13.49 -1.21
N ASN A 259 27.37 13.53 0.08
CA ASN A 259 28.74 13.50 0.56
C ASN A 259 29.00 12.28 1.45
N VAL A 260 28.33 11.15 1.19
CA VAL A 260 28.50 9.92 1.98
C VAL A 260 29.89 9.30 1.78
N LYS A 261 30.52 8.89 2.88
CA LYS A 261 31.79 8.15 2.89
C LYS A 261 31.66 6.87 3.68
N PHE A 262 32.09 5.78 3.07
CA PHE A 262 32.12 4.46 3.69
C PHE A 262 33.54 4.13 4.17
N HIS A 263 33.66 3.67 5.42
CA HIS A 263 34.91 3.27 6.04
C HIS A 263 34.80 1.81 6.52
N LEU A 264 35.63 0.93 5.98
CA LEU A 264 35.74 -0.45 6.46
C LEU A 264 36.81 -0.49 7.55
N ARG A 265 36.41 -0.73 8.81
CA ARG A 265 37.36 -0.92 9.91
C ARG A 265 37.83 -2.37 9.86
N SER A 266 39.15 -2.56 9.75
CA SER A 266 39.73 -3.87 10.06
C SER A 266 39.43 -4.13 11.54
N SER A 267 38.89 -5.31 11.85
CA SER A 267 38.71 -5.74 13.23
C SER A 267 40.10 -5.80 13.84
N SER A 268 40.55 -4.74 14.51
CA SER A 268 41.90 -4.67 15.08
C SER A 268 42.04 -5.80 16.09
N PRO A 269 43.11 -6.62 16.06
CA PRO A 269 43.34 -7.62 17.10
C PRO A 269 43.24 -6.90 18.45
N GLY A 270 42.46 -7.47 19.38
CA GLY A 270 42.31 -6.86 20.70
C GLY A 270 43.71 -6.61 21.24
N LYS A 271 43.99 -5.36 21.65
CA LYS A 271 45.29 -4.98 22.19
C LYS A 271 45.56 -5.82 23.45
N THR A 272 46.31 -6.90 23.32
CA THR A 272 47.17 -7.37 24.41
C THR A 272 48.32 -6.39 24.44
N VAL A 273 48.40 -5.59 25.51
CA VAL A 273 49.50 -4.66 25.74
C VAL A 273 50.74 -5.50 26.01
N SER A 274 51.68 -5.51 25.06
CA SER A 274 53.05 -5.98 25.27
C SER A 274 53.98 -4.83 24.94
N PHE A 275 54.73 -4.38 25.94
CA PHE A 275 55.81 -3.41 25.80
C PHE A 275 56.96 -4.02 25.01
N ALA A 276 57.44 -3.34 23.97
CA ALA A 276 58.82 -3.44 23.49
C ALA A 276 59.22 -2.19 22.68
N ILE A 277 60.46 -1.79 22.90
CA ILE A 277 61.19 -0.57 22.52
C ILE A 277 61.62 -0.63 21.02
N PRO A 278 61.86 0.51 20.34
CA PRO A 278 62.00 0.58 18.89
C PRO A 278 63.43 0.30 18.41
N ILE A 279 63.56 -0.25 17.20
CA ILE A 279 64.80 -0.23 16.41
C ILE A 279 64.47 0.32 15.03
N GLU A 280 65.17 1.39 14.69
CA GLU A 280 65.25 2.00 13.37
C GLU A 280 66.00 1.12 12.38
N SER A 281 65.55 1.11 11.12
CA SER A 281 66.46 1.28 9.98
C SER A 281 65.68 1.47 8.67
N SER A 282 65.88 2.64 8.05
CA SER A 282 66.21 2.88 6.63
C SER A 282 66.13 1.65 5.71
N THR A 283 65.57 1.68 4.49
CA THR A 283 66.09 2.42 3.33
C THR A 283 65.08 2.31 2.15
N GLN A 284 64.86 3.39 1.40
CA GLN A 284 64.39 3.41 0.00
C GLN A 284 65.57 3.04 -0.96
N PRO A 285 65.51 3.01 -2.33
CA PRO A 285 64.48 3.48 -3.28
C PRO A 285 64.23 2.60 -4.55
N ASN A 286 63.29 3.09 -5.38
CA ASN A 286 63.22 3.03 -6.86
C ASN A 286 62.99 1.70 -7.61
N ALA A 287 61.99 1.67 -8.51
CA ALA A 287 62.19 1.94 -9.94
C ALA A 287 60.88 1.86 -10.77
N LYS A 288 60.98 2.33 -12.00
CA LYS A 288 59.97 2.82 -12.96
C LYS A 288 59.21 1.72 -13.74
N LYS A 289 57.94 2.03 -14.08
CA LYS A 289 57.18 1.92 -15.37
C LYS A 289 57.62 0.88 -16.44
N PRO A 290 56.71 0.29 -17.26
CA PRO A 290 55.89 1.10 -18.21
C PRO A 290 54.46 0.62 -18.56
N LEU A 291 53.71 1.56 -19.16
CA LEU A 291 52.43 1.39 -19.86
C LEU A 291 52.61 0.78 -21.25
N LEU A 292 51.58 0.06 -21.77
CA LEU A 292 50.87 0.29 -23.06
C LEU A 292 49.79 -0.83 -23.32
N PRO A 293 48.89 -0.72 -24.33
CA PRO A 293 47.48 -0.35 -24.16
C PRO A 293 46.48 -1.45 -24.62
N GLN A 294 45.18 -1.28 -24.37
CA GLN A 294 44.13 -2.00 -25.12
C GLN A 294 42.84 -1.17 -25.16
N ARG A 295 42.54 -0.62 -26.34
CA ARG A 295 41.50 -1.05 -27.31
C ARG A 295 40.07 -0.71 -26.87
N GLN A 296 39.55 0.35 -27.51
CA GLN A 296 38.13 0.65 -27.59
C GLN A 296 37.43 -0.36 -28.50
N GLU A 297 36.36 -0.97 -28.00
CA GLU A 297 35.36 -1.65 -28.82
C GLU A 297 33.98 -1.06 -28.54
N LYS A 298 33.34 -0.57 -29.60
CA LYS A 298 31.90 -0.27 -29.67
C LYS A 298 31.13 -1.59 -29.83
N PRO A 299 29.92 -1.70 -29.27
CA PRO A 299 28.79 -2.05 -30.14
C PRO A 299 27.49 -1.30 -29.77
N LYS A 300 26.82 -0.69 -30.75
CA LYS A 300 25.67 -1.19 -31.56
C LYS A 300 24.30 -0.95 -30.92
N ARG A 301 23.60 0.01 -31.52
CA ARG A 301 22.15 0.26 -31.43
C ARG A 301 21.38 -1.02 -31.74
N ARG A 302 20.29 -1.28 -31.00
CA ARG A 302 19.21 -2.19 -31.41
C ARG A 302 17.87 -1.48 -31.28
N CYS A 303 17.06 -1.67 -32.33
CA CYS A 303 15.71 -1.16 -32.50
C CYS A 303 14.72 -1.75 -31.50
N TYR A 304 13.75 -0.92 -31.11
CA TYR A 304 12.52 -1.33 -30.42
C TYR A 304 11.56 -1.97 -31.41
N ILE A 305 10.96 -3.10 -31.01
CA ILE A 305 9.74 -3.67 -31.62
C ILE A 305 8.64 -3.48 -30.58
N GLU A 306 7.62 -2.69 -30.92
CA GLU A 306 6.37 -2.55 -30.18
C GLU A 306 5.52 -3.81 -30.37
N ASN A 307 5.15 -4.47 -29.28
CA ASN A 307 4.04 -5.43 -29.28
C ASN A 307 2.83 -4.79 -28.60
N LYS A 308 1.83 -4.43 -29.42
CA LYS A 308 0.47 -4.09 -28.98
C LYS A 308 -0.21 -5.36 -28.46
N ILE A 309 -0.60 -5.37 -27.19
CA ILE A 309 -1.52 -6.36 -26.63
C ILE A 309 -2.89 -5.69 -26.51
N THR A 310 -3.82 -6.19 -27.33
CA THR A 310 -5.24 -5.85 -27.30
C THR A 310 -5.91 -6.60 -26.14
N MET A 311 -6.53 -5.87 -25.21
CA MET A 311 -7.37 -6.45 -24.16
C MET A 311 -8.80 -6.67 -24.70
N PRO A 312 -9.45 -7.81 -24.38
CA PRO A 312 -10.84 -8.04 -24.76
C PRO A 312 -11.84 -7.30 -23.86
N ALA A 313 -13.01 -7.04 -24.43
CA ALA A 313 -14.11 -6.26 -23.85
C ALA A 313 -14.68 -6.88 -22.56
N ILE A 314 -14.89 -6.04 -21.56
CA ILE A 314 -15.56 -6.37 -20.30
C ILE A 314 -17.06 -6.12 -20.46
N THR A 315 -17.85 -7.15 -20.18
CA THR A 315 -19.32 -7.17 -20.13
C THR A 315 -19.86 -6.32 -18.97
N PRO A 316 -20.98 -5.58 -19.12
CA PRO A 316 -21.45 -4.64 -18.11
C PRO A 316 -21.98 -5.33 -16.84
N THR A 317 -21.54 -4.80 -15.69
CA THR A 317 -21.84 -5.25 -14.33
C THR A 317 -23.17 -4.68 -13.83
N LEU A 318 -23.96 -5.50 -13.14
CA LEU A 318 -25.20 -5.10 -12.45
C LEU A 318 -24.91 -4.10 -11.31
N HIS A 319 -25.50 -2.91 -11.39
CA HIS A 319 -25.34 -1.84 -10.39
C HIS A 319 -26.29 -2.00 -9.19
N PHE A 320 -25.79 -1.59 -8.02
CA PHE A 320 -26.51 -1.53 -6.74
C PHE A 320 -27.67 -0.54 -6.77
N HIS A 321 -28.88 -1.04 -6.53
CA HIS A 321 -30.03 -0.21 -6.20
C HIS A 321 -30.08 0.03 -4.68
N HIS A 322 -29.80 1.26 -4.27
CA HIS A 322 -30.24 1.78 -2.97
C HIS A 322 -31.70 2.28 -3.09
N PRO A 323 -32.54 2.20 -2.05
CA PRO A 323 -33.93 2.62 -2.13
C PRO A 323 -34.02 4.12 -2.39
N GLN A 324 -34.51 4.49 -3.57
CA GLN A 324 -34.78 5.87 -3.97
C GLN A 324 -35.93 6.47 -3.14
N PRO A 325 -35.91 7.79 -2.87
CA PRO A 325 -37.02 8.47 -2.21
C PRO A 325 -38.31 8.38 -3.04
N ALA A 326 -39.45 8.46 -2.35
CA ALA A 326 -40.80 8.29 -2.90
C ALA A 326 -41.01 9.03 -4.23
N ILE A 327 -41.58 8.29 -5.19
CA ILE A 327 -41.77 8.56 -6.63
C ILE A 327 -42.48 9.90 -6.93
N SER A 328 -43.06 10.57 -5.92
CA SER A 328 -43.94 11.73 -6.07
C SER A 328 -43.22 13.07 -6.34
N SER A 329 -41.89 13.19 -6.18
CA SER A 329 -41.17 14.49 -6.27
C SER A 329 -40.30 14.70 -7.53
N LEU A 330 -40.23 13.71 -8.44
CA LEU A 330 -39.32 13.72 -9.59
C LEU A 330 -39.85 14.49 -10.82
N GLY A 331 -41.15 14.80 -10.88
CA GLY A 331 -41.77 15.50 -12.01
C GLY A 331 -41.12 16.85 -12.33
N PRO A 332 -41.01 17.79 -11.37
CA PRO A 332 -40.38 19.10 -11.60
C PRO A 332 -38.91 19.01 -12.03
N LEU A 333 -38.18 17.99 -11.55
CA LEU A 333 -36.80 17.73 -11.94
C LEU A 333 -36.72 17.34 -13.42
N MET A 334 -37.55 16.39 -13.83
CA MET A 334 -37.59 15.94 -15.21
C MET A 334 -38.07 17.03 -16.17
N THR A 335 -38.96 17.93 -15.74
CA THR A 335 -39.35 19.09 -16.54
C THR A 335 -38.17 20.04 -16.78
N ALA A 336 -37.39 20.35 -15.73
CA ALA A 336 -36.28 21.30 -15.83
C ALA A 336 -35.15 20.84 -16.76
N VAL A 337 -34.93 19.52 -16.86
CA VAL A 337 -33.80 18.95 -17.63
C VAL A 337 -34.15 18.61 -19.08
N GLN A 338 -35.42 18.72 -19.51
CA GLN A 338 -35.85 18.31 -20.86
C GLN A 338 -35.03 18.94 -22.00
N VAL A 339 -34.55 20.18 -21.83
CA VAL A 339 -33.77 20.90 -22.85
C VAL A 339 -32.36 20.31 -23.02
N TYR A 340 -31.86 19.61 -22.00
CA TYR A 340 -30.53 18.99 -21.97
C TYR A 340 -30.53 17.55 -22.48
N LEU A 341 -31.69 16.87 -22.46
CA LEU A 341 -31.81 15.48 -22.86
C LEU A 341 -31.80 15.31 -24.39
N ALA A 342 -31.20 14.23 -24.86
CA ALA A 342 -31.28 13.78 -26.24
C ALA A 342 -32.74 13.46 -26.62
N ARG A 343 -33.06 13.49 -27.92
CA ARG A 343 -34.45 13.38 -28.40
C ARG A 343 -35.13 12.09 -27.93
N GLU A 344 -34.38 11.00 -27.94
CA GLU A 344 -34.77 9.66 -27.50
C GLU A 344 -35.03 9.54 -26.00
N ASP A 345 -34.43 10.42 -25.19
CA ASP A 345 -34.54 10.41 -23.73
C ASP A 345 -35.65 11.37 -23.21
N LYS A 346 -36.17 12.24 -24.08
CA LYS A 346 -37.22 13.19 -23.71
C LYS A 346 -38.52 12.47 -23.34
N GLY A 347 -39.16 12.94 -22.27
CA GLY A 347 -40.38 12.33 -21.72
C GLY A 347 -40.18 11.00 -20.98
N LEU A 348 -38.97 10.43 -20.95
CA LEU A 348 -38.68 9.27 -20.11
C LEU A 348 -38.62 9.65 -18.63
N ALA A 349 -39.06 8.74 -17.76
CA ALA A 349 -38.86 8.88 -16.32
C ALA A 349 -37.37 8.67 -15.96
N LEU A 350 -36.89 9.32 -14.89
CA LEU A 350 -35.49 9.25 -14.45
C LEU A 350 -34.95 7.80 -14.37
N VAL A 351 -35.74 6.89 -13.78
CA VAL A 351 -35.37 5.48 -13.60
C VAL A 351 -35.24 4.68 -14.90
N ARG A 352 -35.80 5.20 -16.01
CA ARG A 352 -35.72 4.58 -17.34
C ARG A 352 -34.52 5.07 -18.16
N LEU A 353 -33.86 6.13 -17.74
CA LEU A 353 -32.65 6.61 -18.42
C LEU A 353 -31.53 5.61 -18.20
N GLN A 354 -30.83 5.24 -19.28
CA GLN A 354 -29.68 4.35 -19.25
C GLN A 354 -28.53 5.00 -20.02
N PRO A 355 -27.27 4.80 -19.60
CA PRO A 355 -26.80 4.08 -18.39
C PRO A 355 -27.06 4.83 -17.07
N ALA A 356 -26.67 4.25 -15.93
CA ALA A 356 -26.87 4.84 -14.59
C ALA A 356 -26.27 6.25 -14.45
N THR A 357 -25.13 6.51 -15.07
CA THR A 357 -24.47 7.83 -15.15
C THR A 357 -25.33 8.89 -15.83
N LYS A 358 -26.20 8.50 -16.78
CA LYS A 358 -27.20 9.39 -17.37
C LYS A 358 -28.26 9.78 -16.34
N GLN A 359 -28.69 8.85 -15.48
CA GLN A 359 -29.61 9.16 -14.37
C GLN A 359 -28.96 10.13 -13.38
N GLU A 360 -27.71 9.87 -12.99
CA GLU A 360 -26.96 10.72 -12.06
C GLU A 360 -26.76 12.14 -12.59
N THR A 361 -26.38 12.25 -13.87
CA THR A 361 -26.20 13.55 -14.55
C THR A 361 -27.53 14.30 -14.65
N THR A 362 -28.60 13.60 -15.01
CA THR A 362 -29.96 14.17 -15.06
C THR A 362 -30.41 14.68 -13.69
N GLN A 363 -30.13 13.91 -12.63
CA GLN A 363 -30.48 14.28 -11.26
C GLN A 363 -29.68 15.51 -10.81
N LEU A 364 -28.37 15.58 -11.07
CA LEU A 364 -27.54 16.75 -10.80
C LEU A 364 -28.12 18.00 -11.47
N ILE A 365 -28.28 17.95 -12.80
CA ILE A 365 -28.69 19.11 -13.61
C ILE A 365 -30.09 19.56 -13.21
N GLY A 366 -31.06 18.63 -13.17
CA GLY A 366 -32.44 18.96 -12.84
C GLY A 366 -32.60 19.54 -11.43
N THR A 367 -31.78 19.12 -10.46
CA THR A 367 -31.78 19.71 -9.12
C THR A 367 -31.13 21.10 -9.08
N ILE A 368 -29.98 21.28 -9.73
CA ILE A 368 -29.25 22.57 -9.77
C ILE A 368 -30.04 23.65 -10.52
N LEU A 369 -30.74 23.30 -11.61
CA LEU A 369 -31.57 24.23 -12.36
C LEU A 369 -32.75 24.76 -11.53
N GLN A 370 -33.27 23.96 -10.61
CA GLN A 370 -34.28 24.39 -9.64
C GLN A 370 -33.71 25.22 -8.48
N GLY A 371 -32.38 25.43 -8.43
CA GLY A 371 -31.73 26.14 -7.33
C GLY A 371 -31.77 25.39 -5.99
N LYS A 372 -32.00 24.07 -6.02
CA LYS A 372 -32.06 23.22 -4.83
C LYS A 372 -30.71 22.53 -4.59
N LEU A 373 -30.46 22.14 -3.34
CA LEU A 373 -29.35 21.27 -3.00
C LEU A 373 -29.64 19.83 -3.43
N LEU A 374 -28.61 19.14 -3.89
CA LEU A 374 -28.70 17.75 -4.30
C LEU A 374 -29.00 16.86 -3.07
N PRO A 375 -30.03 16.00 -3.10
CA PRO A 375 -30.37 15.16 -1.94
C PRO A 375 -29.20 14.24 -1.58
N MET A 376 -28.82 14.15 -0.31
CA MET A 376 -27.66 13.33 0.11
C MET A 376 -27.80 11.84 -0.20
N ARG A 377 -29.04 11.33 -0.28
CA ARG A 377 -29.37 9.95 -0.68
C ARG A 377 -29.26 9.71 -2.19
N ALA A 378 -29.19 10.76 -3.00
CA ALA A 378 -29.04 10.64 -4.44
C ALA A 378 -27.66 10.02 -4.76
N SER A 379 -27.63 9.05 -5.67
CA SER A 379 -26.36 8.53 -6.20
C SER A 379 -25.51 9.65 -6.82
N ALA A 380 -26.16 10.60 -7.48
CA ALA A 380 -25.54 11.80 -8.03
C ALA A 380 -24.73 12.62 -6.99
N TRP A 381 -25.20 12.69 -5.73
CA TRP A 381 -24.50 13.43 -4.67
C TRP A 381 -23.14 12.82 -4.36
N TYR A 382 -23.06 11.50 -4.34
CA TYR A 382 -21.80 10.79 -4.21
C TYR A 382 -20.98 10.87 -5.51
N ALA A 383 -21.58 10.59 -6.66
CA ALA A 383 -20.92 10.49 -7.95
C ALA A 383 -20.16 11.78 -8.33
N PHE A 384 -20.79 12.95 -8.13
CA PHE A 384 -20.23 14.26 -8.44
C PHE A 384 -19.42 14.90 -7.30
N GLY A 385 -19.11 14.14 -6.24
CA GLY A 385 -18.15 14.54 -5.22
C GLY A 385 -18.67 15.49 -4.14
N PHE A 386 -19.99 15.70 -4.03
CA PHE A 386 -20.56 16.49 -2.93
C PHE A 386 -20.23 15.89 -1.56
N VAL A 387 -19.97 14.58 -1.48
CA VAL A 387 -19.48 13.91 -0.28
C VAL A 387 -18.16 14.47 0.28
N THR A 388 -17.39 15.19 -0.52
CA THR A 388 -16.13 15.82 -0.08
C THR A 388 -16.35 17.14 0.67
N THR A 389 -17.51 17.78 0.52
CA THR A 389 -17.84 19.09 1.11
C THR A 389 -18.06 19.01 2.62
N LYS A 390 -17.62 20.03 3.35
CA LYS A 390 -17.69 20.11 4.83
C LYS A 390 -19.10 20.39 5.35
N ASP A 391 -19.77 21.35 4.72
CA ASP A 391 -21.02 21.94 5.19
C ASP A 391 -21.89 22.33 3.98
N LYS A 392 -23.09 22.84 4.28
CA LYS A 392 -24.05 23.26 3.26
C LYS A 392 -23.53 24.40 2.39
N ASP A 393 -22.66 25.27 2.91
CA ASP A 393 -22.12 26.39 2.14
C ASP A 393 -21.15 25.90 1.07
N GLN A 394 -20.31 24.91 1.41
CA GLN A 394 -19.47 24.22 0.43
C GLN A 394 -20.31 23.45 -0.60
N GLU A 395 -21.39 22.77 -0.19
CA GLU A 395 -22.32 22.11 -1.12
C GLU A 395 -22.97 23.12 -2.09
N GLN A 396 -23.35 24.30 -1.60
CA GLN A 396 -23.90 25.38 -2.42
C GLN A 396 -22.87 25.92 -3.41
N ARG A 397 -21.61 26.13 -2.98
CA ARG A 397 -20.52 26.58 -3.85
C ARG A 397 -20.21 25.55 -4.94
N LEU A 398 -20.19 24.26 -4.61
CA LEU A 398 -19.96 23.19 -5.59
C LEU A 398 -21.12 23.10 -6.59
N SER A 399 -22.37 23.21 -6.12
CA SER A 399 -23.53 23.37 -6.99
C SER A 399 -23.39 24.59 -7.91
N GLY A 400 -22.84 25.69 -7.39
CA GLY A 400 -22.54 26.90 -8.16
C GLY A 400 -21.56 26.67 -9.32
N LEU A 401 -20.49 25.89 -9.09
CA LEU A 401 -19.54 25.53 -10.14
C LEU A 401 -20.18 24.70 -11.26
N TYR A 402 -20.92 23.65 -10.90
CA TYR A 402 -21.66 22.87 -11.90
C TYR A 402 -22.70 23.72 -12.63
N LYS A 403 -23.38 24.64 -11.93
CA LYS A 403 -24.34 25.57 -12.56
C LYS A 403 -23.66 26.52 -13.55
N ALA A 404 -22.46 26.98 -13.24
CA ALA A 404 -21.70 27.87 -14.11
C ALA A 404 -21.31 27.14 -15.42
N LEU A 405 -20.83 25.89 -15.32
CA LEU A 405 -20.60 25.03 -16.50
C LEU A 405 -21.84 24.92 -17.40
N LEU A 406 -23.02 24.71 -16.82
CA LEU A 406 -24.27 24.60 -17.58
C LEU A 406 -24.68 25.91 -18.26
N ARG A 407 -24.37 27.06 -17.64
CA ARG A 407 -24.74 28.40 -18.16
C ARG A 407 -23.80 28.90 -19.24
N GLU A 408 -22.52 28.56 -19.14
CA GLU A 408 -21.49 28.98 -20.09
C GLU A 408 -21.44 28.10 -21.35
N ALA A 409 -22.16 26.99 -21.36
CA ALA A 409 -22.25 26.12 -22.52
C ALA A 409 -23.18 26.68 -23.60
N ASP A 410 -22.67 26.80 -24.83
CA ASP A 410 -23.44 27.24 -25.99
C ASP A 410 -24.59 26.29 -26.36
N ASN A 411 -24.46 25.00 -26.01
CA ASN A 411 -25.43 23.97 -26.33
C ASN A 411 -25.71 23.07 -25.12
N SER A 412 -26.96 23.09 -24.64
CA SER A 412 -27.42 22.32 -23.48
C SER A 412 -27.26 20.80 -23.65
N GLY A 413 -27.49 20.27 -24.85
CA GLY A 413 -27.32 18.84 -25.12
C GLY A 413 -25.85 18.41 -25.10
N VAL A 414 -24.96 19.27 -25.61
CA VAL A 414 -23.51 19.00 -25.62
C VAL A 414 -22.96 18.97 -24.21
N ILE A 415 -23.24 19.97 -23.37
CA ILE A 415 -22.72 20.00 -21.99
C ILE A 415 -23.27 18.87 -21.12
N PHE A 416 -24.52 18.44 -21.35
CA PHE A 416 -25.06 17.25 -20.72
C PHE A 416 -24.20 16.03 -21.04
N HIS A 417 -23.90 15.82 -22.32
CA HIS A 417 -23.10 14.69 -22.77
C HIS A 417 -21.65 14.78 -22.30
N GLU A 418 -21.06 15.98 -22.27
CA GLU A 418 -19.72 16.20 -21.72
C GLU A 418 -19.66 15.86 -20.23
N LEU A 419 -20.63 16.29 -19.42
CA LEU A 419 -20.72 15.94 -18.00
C LEU A 419 -20.90 14.45 -17.78
N GLN A 420 -21.82 13.81 -18.51
CA GLN A 420 -22.05 12.38 -18.43
C GLN A 420 -20.78 11.59 -18.79
N THR A 421 -20.15 11.94 -19.92
CA THR A 421 -18.92 11.29 -20.40
C THR A 421 -17.77 11.50 -19.42
N ALA A 422 -17.65 12.71 -18.86
CA ALA A 422 -16.63 13.01 -17.87
C ALA A 422 -16.82 12.22 -16.58
N LEU A 423 -18.06 12.00 -16.16
CA LEU A 423 -18.38 11.13 -15.02
C LEU A 423 -18.00 9.67 -15.31
N GLU A 424 -18.42 9.13 -16.46
CA GLU A 424 -18.15 7.74 -16.88
C GLU A 424 -16.66 7.44 -17.00
N LYS A 425 -15.88 8.41 -17.51
CA LYS A 425 -14.43 8.25 -17.75
C LYS A 425 -13.56 8.76 -16.61
N ASN A 426 -14.13 9.16 -15.47
CA ASN A 426 -13.39 9.76 -14.36
C ASN A 426 -12.56 11.02 -14.75
N THR A 427 -13.07 11.82 -15.68
CA THR A 427 -12.40 13.02 -16.23
C THR A 427 -13.10 14.34 -15.87
N LEU A 428 -13.95 14.35 -14.83
CA LEU A 428 -14.62 15.56 -14.34
C LEU A 428 -13.64 16.68 -13.94
N VAL A 429 -12.46 16.34 -13.42
CA VAL A 429 -11.40 17.32 -13.13
C VAL A 429 -10.91 18.01 -14.40
N THR A 430 -10.67 17.23 -15.45
CA THR A 430 -10.27 17.74 -16.76
C THR A 430 -11.35 18.62 -17.36
N LEU A 431 -12.63 18.30 -17.14
CA LEU A 431 -13.74 19.15 -17.56
C LEU A 431 -13.73 20.50 -16.82
N PHE A 432 -13.50 20.52 -15.51
CA PHE A 432 -13.34 21.78 -14.79
C PHE A 432 -12.17 22.61 -15.33
N ASP A 433 -11.02 21.97 -15.58
CA ASP A 433 -9.83 22.65 -16.09
C ASP A 433 -10.05 23.23 -17.49
N LYS A 434 -10.71 22.47 -18.39
CA LYS A 434 -11.09 22.91 -19.74
C LYS A 434 -11.92 24.20 -19.72
N HIS A 435 -12.78 24.36 -18.71
CA HIS A 435 -13.63 25.52 -18.54
C HIS A 435 -13.05 26.59 -17.59
N GLY A 436 -11.75 26.52 -17.26
CA GLY A 436 -11.08 27.55 -16.44
C GLY A 436 -11.41 27.50 -14.94
N TYR A 437 -12.05 26.42 -14.46
CA TYR A 437 -12.46 26.26 -13.06
C TYR A 437 -11.39 25.61 -12.17
N GLY A 438 -10.13 25.52 -12.60
CA GLY A 438 -9.07 24.83 -11.86
C GLY A 438 -8.85 25.30 -10.41
N HIS A 439 -9.29 26.51 -10.07
CA HIS A 439 -9.31 27.05 -8.70
C HIS A 439 -10.21 26.26 -7.73
N PHE A 440 -11.08 25.36 -8.22
CA PHE A 440 -11.88 24.47 -7.37
C PHE A 440 -11.02 23.68 -6.38
N ARG A 441 -9.76 23.38 -6.73
CA ARG A 441 -8.81 22.66 -5.86
C ARG A 441 -8.54 23.38 -4.55
N GLN A 442 -8.53 24.71 -4.56
CA GLN A 442 -8.37 25.54 -3.36
C GLN A 442 -9.66 25.56 -2.52
N LEU A 443 -10.82 25.60 -3.20
CA LEU A 443 -12.12 25.62 -2.55
C LEU A 443 -12.49 24.26 -1.93
N PHE A 444 -12.09 23.17 -2.58
CA PHE A 444 -12.42 21.80 -2.22
C PHE A 444 -11.19 20.89 -2.26
N PRO A 445 -10.33 20.91 -1.21
CA PRO A 445 -9.04 20.22 -1.23
C PRO A 445 -9.10 18.69 -1.46
N CYS A 446 -10.22 18.04 -1.15
CA CYS A 446 -10.39 16.60 -1.34
C CYS A 446 -11.11 16.23 -2.65
N LEU A 447 -11.65 17.21 -3.39
CA LEU A 447 -12.52 16.95 -4.54
C LEU A 447 -11.75 16.37 -5.73
N GLU A 448 -10.58 16.91 -6.04
CA GLU A 448 -9.75 16.41 -7.14
C GLU A 448 -9.43 14.92 -6.95
N SER A 449 -8.82 14.58 -5.81
CA SER A 449 -8.49 13.19 -5.47
C SER A 449 -9.70 12.27 -5.53
N PHE A 450 -10.88 12.72 -5.09
CA PHE A 450 -12.10 11.92 -5.16
C PHE A 450 -12.57 11.69 -6.61
N LEU A 451 -12.56 12.74 -7.44
CA LEU A 451 -13.06 12.68 -8.82
C LEU A 451 -12.11 11.92 -9.76
N THR A 452 -10.80 12.02 -9.56
CA THR A 452 -9.79 11.26 -10.32
C THR A 452 -9.72 9.79 -9.93
N THR A 453 -10.21 9.42 -8.74
CA THR A 453 -10.23 8.03 -8.28
C THR A 453 -11.45 7.31 -8.85
N THR A 454 -11.21 6.17 -9.50
CA THR A 454 -12.27 5.30 -10.05
C THR A 454 -13.23 4.86 -8.93
N PRO A 455 -14.54 4.69 -9.19
CA PRO A 455 -15.51 4.35 -8.15
C PRO A 455 -15.08 3.18 -7.24
N GLN A 456 -14.54 2.12 -7.84
CA GLN A 456 -14.09 0.90 -7.16
C GLN A 456 -12.85 1.10 -6.27
N GLN A 457 -12.09 2.16 -6.50
CA GLN A 457 -10.88 2.51 -5.74
C GLN A 457 -11.13 3.63 -4.72
N ARG A 458 -12.35 4.19 -4.65
CA ARG A 458 -12.66 5.24 -3.69
C ARG A 458 -12.65 4.67 -2.28
N SER A 459 -12.11 5.44 -1.34
CA SER A 459 -12.12 5.07 0.06
C SER A 459 -13.56 4.99 0.60
N THR A 460 -13.92 3.90 1.27
CA THR A 460 -15.26 3.71 1.88
C THR A 460 -15.56 4.70 3.00
N VAL A 461 -14.57 5.47 3.46
CA VAL A 461 -14.79 6.60 4.38
C VAL A 461 -15.74 7.66 3.79
N TRP A 462 -15.80 7.78 2.47
CA TRP A 462 -16.75 8.66 1.81
C TRP A 462 -18.18 8.12 1.94
N ARG A 463 -18.38 6.80 1.78
CA ARG A 463 -19.66 6.14 2.08
C ARG A 463 -20.03 6.29 3.56
N LEU A 464 -19.06 6.16 4.45
CA LEU A 464 -19.27 6.39 5.88
C LEU A 464 -19.79 7.80 6.11
N ARG A 465 -19.12 8.80 5.55
CA ARG A 465 -19.53 10.20 5.69
C ARG A 465 -20.93 10.47 5.15
N GLN A 466 -21.29 9.87 4.01
CA GLN A 466 -22.64 9.95 3.46
C GLN A 466 -23.66 9.38 4.45
N PHE A 467 -23.43 8.17 4.95
CA PHE A 467 -24.29 7.49 5.91
C PHE A 467 -24.44 8.29 7.22
N LEU A 468 -23.35 8.86 7.74
CA LEU A 468 -23.35 9.67 8.96
C LEU A 468 -24.14 10.98 8.83
N LYS A 469 -24.17 11.58 7.64
CA LYS A 469 -24.92 12.83 7.40
C LYS A 469 -26.44 12.61 7.38
N ASP A 470 -26.90 11.38 7.19
CA ASP A 470 -28.32 11.04 7.21
C ASP A 470 -28.74 10.50 8.58
N PRO A 471 -29.39 11.28 9.45
CA PRO A 471 -29.77 10.82 10.78
C PRO A 471 -30.91 9.79 10.74
N THR A 472 -31.65 9.72 9.63
CA THR A 472 -32.82 8.84 9.49
C THR A 472 -32.49 7.49 8.86
N ASP A 473 -31.27 7.34 8.34
CA ASP A 473 -30.78 6.08 7.79
C ASP A 473 -30.10 5.24 8.87
N ASP A 474 -30.71 4.11 9.21
CA ASP A 474 -30.25 3.15 10.21
C ASP A 474 -29.79 1.83 9.57
N GLU A 475 -29.72 1.74 8.24
CA GLU A 475 -29.29 0.56 7.50
C GLU A 475 -27.93 0.80 6.83
N PRO A 476 -26.81 0.46 7.51
CA PRO A 476 -25.48 0.72 6.97
C PRO A 476 -25.25 -0.10 5.68
N PRO A 477 -24.72 0.54 4.61
CA PRO A 477 -24.29 -0.18 3.42
C PRO A 477 -23.32 -1.32 3.74
N ALA A 478 -23.35 -2.39 2.94
CA ALA A 478 -22.53 -3.59 3.13
C ALA A 478 -21.03 -3.28 3.31
N CYS A 479 -20.49 -2.30 2.56
CA CYS A 479 -19.11 -1.87 2.70
C CYS A 479 -18.80 -1.26 4.08
N LEU A 480 -19.77 -0.58 4.72
CA LEU A 480 -19.59 -0.04 6.07
C LEU A 480 -19.69 -1.13 7.15
N GLN A 481 -20.51 -2.15 6.91
CA GLN A 481 -20.55 -3.33 7.78
C GLN A 481 -19.20 -4.06 7.81
N ARG A 482 -18.59 -4.21 6.63
CA ARG A 482 -17.24 -4.77 6.46
C ARG A 482 -16.15 -3.91 7.10
N ASP A 483 -16.12 -2.62 6.76
CA ASP A 483 -14.95 -1.76 7.00
C ASP A 483 -14.97 -1.05 8.36
N TYR A 484 -16.16 -0.75 8.88
CA TYR A 484 -16.36 0.12 10.04
C TYR A 484 -17.12 -0.58 11.17
N GLY A 485 -17.21 -1.91 11.13
CA GLY A 485 -17.72 -2.72 12.22
C GLY A 485 -19.23 -2.57 12.50
N PHE A 486 -19.98 -1.95 11.59
CA PHE A 486 -21.44 -1.92 11.70
C PHE A 486 -22.06 -3.32 11.71
N ARG A 487 -21.35 -4.35 11.20
CA ARG A 487 -21.76 -5.76 11.28
C ARG A 487 -22.04 -6.26 12.71
N TYR A 488 -21.44 -5.64 13.73
CA TYR A 488 -21.64 -6.06 15.13
C TYR A 488 -22.80 -5.35 15.81
N CYS A 489 -23.40 -4.34 15.17
CA CYS A 489 -24.62 -3.72 15.67
C CYS A 489 -25.79 -4.67 15.42
N ARG A 490 -26.49 -5.02 16.48
CA ARG A 490 -27.68 -5.88 16.49
C ARG A 490 -28.97 -5.06 16.57
N GLN A 491 -28.88 -3.82 17.04
CA GLN A 491 -30.00 -2.92 17.28
C GLN A 491 -29.76 -1.53 16.66
N ARG A 492 -30.85 -0.80 16.41
CA ARG A 492 -30.83 0.55 15.81
C ARG A 492 -30.05 1.53 16.68
N GLU A 493 -30.20 1.38 17.99
CA GLU A 493 -29.53 2.19 19.00
C GLU A 493 -28.01 2.03 18.93
N GLU A 494 -27.52 0.81 18.66
CA GLU A 494 -26.09 0.55 18.48
C GLU A 494 -25.56 1.17 17.18
N VAL A 495 -26.35 1.16 16.10
CA VAL A 495 -25.99 1.86 14.86
C VAL A 495 -25.88 3.35 15.13
N LEU A 496 -26.89 3.97 15.75
CA LEU A 496 -26.87 5.40 16.07
C LEU A 496 -25.69 5.77 16.98
N HIS A 497 -25.38 4.93 17.97
CA HIS A 497 -24.23 5.10 18.84
C HIS A 497 -22.91 5.05 18.06
N LEU A 498 -22.74 4.05 17.20
CA LEU A 498 -21.55 3.92 16.36
C LEU A 498 -21.43 5.06 15.33
N LYS A 499 -22.55 5.58 14.82
CA LYS A 499 -22.57 6.82 14.01
C LYS A 499 -22.06 8.00 14.83
N GLY A 500 -22.42 8.11 16.11
CA GLY A 500 -21.90 9.12 17.03
C GLY A 500 -20.38 9.06 17.18
N ILE A 501 -19.84 7.86 17.42
CA ILE A 501 -18.39 7.62 17.53
C ILE A 501 -17.67 8.06 16.25
N TYR A 502 -18.11 7.59 15.08
CA TYR A 502 -17.45 7.93 13.82
C TYR A 502 -17.61 9.40 13.41
N THR A 503 -18.72 10.05 13.79
CA THR A 503 -18.90 11.49 13.60
C THR A 503 -17.86 12.27 14.40
N HIS A 504 -17.60 11.85 15.64
CA HIS A 504 -16.57 12.47 16.47
C HIS A 504 -15.16 12.20 15.92
N MET A 505 -14.87 10.96 15.51
CA MET A 505 -13.59 10.60 14.89
C MET A 505 -13.32 11.39 13.61
N LEU A 506 -14.30 11.49 12.69
CA LEU A 506 -14.16 12.26 11.45
C LEU A 506 -13.88 13.74 11.71
N ARG A 507 -14.46 14.31 12.78
CA ARG A 507 -14.21 15.71 13.15
C ARG A 507 -12.77 15.94 13.61
N LYS A 508 -12.18 14.98 14.33
CA LYS A 508 -10.81 15.08 14.84
C LYS A 508 -9.74 14.69 13.81
N LEU A 509 -9.93 13.58 13.11
CA LEU A 509 -8.97 12.97 12.19
C LEU A 509 -9.12 13.44 10.73
N GLY A 510 -10.35 13.74 10.33
CA GLY A 510 -10.70 13.85 8.92
C GLY A 510 -10.80 12.49 8.19
N PRO A 511 -11.25 12.49 6.92
CA PRO A 511 -11.54 11.25 6.18
C PRO A 511 -10.30 10.40 5.89
N LYS A 512 -9.17 11.03 5.53
CA LYS A 512 -7.95 10.32 5.11
C LYS A 512 -7.37 9.48 6.25
N ASP A 513 -7.27 10.05 7.45
CA ASP A 513 -6.67 9.38 8.59
C ASP A 513 -7.61 8.32 9.18
N LEU A 514 -8.93 8.56 9.13
CA LEU A 514 -9.91 7.54 9.51
C LEU A 514 -9.89 6.33 8.55
N HIS A 515 -9.81 6.57 7.24
CA HIS A 515 -9.63 5.51 6.26
C HIS A 515 -8.33 4.74 6.51
N THR A 516 -7.24 5.45 6.82
CA THR A 516 -5.97 4.83 7.17
C THR A 516 -6.11 3.96 8.43
N ALA A 517 -6.83 4.41 9.45
CA ALA A 517 -7.11 3.61 10.64
C ALA A 517 -7.93 2.36 10.33
N CYS A 518 -8.92 2.46 9.43
CA CYS A 518 -9.73 1.35 8.94
C CYS A 518 -8.87 0.28 8.24
N ILE A 519 -8.11 0.64 7.20
CA ILE A 519 -7.35 -0.35 6.41
C ILE A 519 -6.25 -1.04 7.21
N HIS A 520 -5.77 -0.42 8.29
CA HIS A 520 -4.78 -1.02 9.18
C HIS A 520 -5.42 -1.78 10.36
N GLY A 521 -6.74 -1.84 10.46
CA GLY A 521 -7.44 -2.44 11.60
C GLY A 521 -7.06 -1.80 12.92
N ARG A 522 -7.00 -0.45 12.97
CA ARG A 522 -6.60 0.37 14.13
C ARG A 522 -7.65 1.39 14.55
N LEU A 523 -8.92 1.14 14.26
CA LEU A 523 -10.00 2.10 14.54
C LEU A 523 -10.09 2.41 16.04
N PHE A 524 -10.05 1.37 16.88
CA PHE A 524 -10.09 1.53 18.34
C PHE A 524 -8.89 2.31 18.88
N GLU A 525 -7.66 1.89 18.53
CA GLU A 525 -6.44 2.54 19.05
C GLU A 525 -6.36 3.99 18.58
N THR A 526 -6.77 4.27 17.34
CA THR A 526 -6.79 5.63 16.81
C THR A 526 -7.83 6.49 17.53
N ALA A 527 -9.03 5.96 17.78
CA ALA A 527 -10.06 6.68 18.51
C ALA A 527 -9.61 7.05 19.93
N VAL A 528 -9.02 6.10 20.67
CA VAL A 528 -8.49 6.35 22.02
C VAL A 528 -7.35 7.37 21.99
N LYS A 529 -6.43 7.26 21.03
CA LYS A 529 -5.30 8.20 20.88
C LYS A 529 -5.77 9.63 20.65
N GLU A 530 -6.82 9.83 19.87
CA GLU A 530 -7.41 11.14 19.62
C GLU A 530 -8.33 11.61 20.76
N GLY A 531 -8.39 10.88 21.87
CA GLY A 531 -9.24 11.22 23.02
C GLY A 531 -10.73 11.12 22.69
N VAL A 532 -11.13 10.14 21.87
CA VAL A 532 -12.53 9.74 21.73
C VAL A 532 -12.83 8.75 22.84
N GLU A 533 -13.72 9.12 23.76
CA GLU A 533 -14.16 8.24 24.84
C GLU A 533 -14.96 7.08 24.24
N ILE A 534 -14.51 5.86 24.49
CA ILE A 534 -15.16 4.63 24.04
C ILE A 534 -15.32 3.73 25.25
N ASP A 535 -16.56 3.37 25.56
CA ASP A 535 -16.83 2.41 26.63
C ASP A 535 -16.18 1.07 26.31
N SER A 536 -15.72 0.36 27.33
CA SER A 536 -15.10 -0.96 27.17
C SER A 536 -15.98 -1.96 26.40
N LYS A 537 -17.30 -1.86 26.56
CA LYS A 537 -18.31 -2.68 25.86
C LYS A 537 -18.39 -2.40 24.36
N ASP A 538 -18.01 -1.21 23.93
CA ASP A 538 -18.12 -0.71 22.56
C ASP A 538 -16.86 -0.99 21.73
N LYS A 539 -15.77 -1.40 22.39
CA LYS A 539 -14.53 -1.84 21.73
C LYS A 539 -14.79 -2.85 20.62
N ARG A 540 -15.80 -3.72 20.79
CA ARG A 540 -16.20 -4.72 19.78
C ARG A 540 -16.57 -4.09 18.43
N PHE A 541 -17.15 -2.89 18.42
CA PHE A 541 -17.59 -2.22 17.19
C PHE A 541 -16.42 -1.72 16.34
N LEU A 542 -15.24 -1.55 16.95
CA LEU A 542 -14.06 -1.00 16.30
C LEU A 542 -12.99 -2.06 16.01
N ASN A 543 -13.35 -3.34 16.15
CA ASN A 543 -12.53 -4.46 15.70
C ASN A 543 -12.80 -4.76 14.23
N SER A 544 -11.75 -4.86 13.42
CA SER A 544 -11.86 -5.36 12.06
C SER A 544 -11.62 -6.86 12.06
N ASP A 545 -12.66 -7.64 11.79
CA ASP A 545 -12.57 -9.10 11.64
C ASP A 545 -12.16 -9.50 10.21
N TYR A 546 -11.73 -8.55 9.38
CA TYR A 546 -11.59 -8.75 7.94
C TYR A 546 -10.21 -8.31 7.43
N GLY A 547 -9.37 -9.30 7.09
CA GLY A 547 -8.07 -9.13 6.43
C GLY A 547 -8.17 -9.24 4.91
N SER A 548 -9.12 -8.54 4.29
CA SER A 548 -9.35 -8.63 2.84
C SER A 548 -8.54 -7.61 2.05
N PRO A 549 -8.06 -7.97 0.85
CA PRO A 549 -7.38 -7.05 -0.05
C PRO A 549 -8.29 -5.88 -0.50
N PHE A 550 -9.60 -5.97 -0.26
CA PHE A 550 -10.60 -4.96 -0.63
C PHE A 550 -11.00 -4.03 0.52
N LEU A 551 -10.45 -4.22 1.72
CA LEU A 551 -10.79 -3.44 2.91
C LEU A 551 -10.58 -1.94 2.66
N GLY A 552 -11.58 -1.13 3.00
CA GLY A 552 -11.52 0.32 2.84
C GLY A 552 -11.76 0.83 1.42
N LEU A 553 -11.99 -0.04 0.42
CA LEU A 553 -12.26 0.35 -0.96
C LEU A 553 -13.74 0.10 -1.33
N ASP A 554 -14.36 1.04 -2.04
CA ASP A 554 -15.77 1.03 -2.46
C ASP A 554 -16.00 0.11 -3.68
N ASN A 555 -15.63 -1.16 -3.54
CA ASN A 555 -15.80 -2.21 -4.53
C ASN A 555 -16.63 -3.38 -3.99
N GLU A 556 -16.97 -4.30 -4.88
CA GLU A 556 -17.79 -5.47 -4.58
C GLU A 556 -17.10 -6.60 -3.84
N GLY A 557 -15.77 -6.55 -3.75
CA GLY A 557 -14.97 -7.65 -3.22
C GLY A 557 -15.25 -7.87 -1.73
N GLY A 558 -15.66 -9.10 -1.39
CA GLY A 558 -15.90 -9.48 0.01
C GLY A 558 -17.15 -8.86 0.61
N LEU A 559 -18.09 -8.38 -0.21
CA LEU A 559 -19.38 -7.85 0.26
C LEU A 559 -20.46 -8.94 0.39
N GLU A 560 -20.24 -10.13 -0.16
CA GLU A 560 -21.25 -11.21 -0.26
C GLU A 560 -21.86 -11.57 1.10
N VAL A 561 -21.03 -11.65 2.13
CA VAL A 561 -21.44 -12.02 3.51
C VAL A 561 -22.19 -10.88 4.22
N TYR A 562 -22.09 -9.65 3.70
CA TYR A 562 -22.72 -8.45 4.25
C TYR A 562 -23.96 -8.01 3.46
N ARG A 563 -24.31 -8.73 2.40
CA ARG A 563 -25.54 -8.50 1.63
C ARG A 563 -26.70 -9.20 2.32
N GLY A 564 -27.78 -8.46 2.56
CA GLY A 564 -29.01 -8.97 3.16
C GLY A 564 -29.67 -7.97 4.10
N PRO A 565 -30.83 -8.32 4.69
CA PRO A 565 -31.48 -7.47 5.67
C PRO A 565 -30.61 -7.35 6.91
N PHE A 566 -30.24 -6.11 7.24
CA PHE A 566 -29.36 -5.80 8.37
C PHE A 566 -30.00 -6.19 9.71
N TYR A 567 -31.29 -5.86 9.88
CA TYR A 567 -32.08 -6.32 11.02
C TYR A 567 -32.78 -7.64 10.68
N ARG A 568 -32.44 -8.72 11.38
CA ARG A 568 -33.20 -9.98 11.28
C ARG A 568 -34.63 -9.71 11.77
N ARG A 569 -35.62 -9.80 10.86
CA ARG A 569 -37.04 -9.76 11.25
C ARG A 569 -37.30 -10.93 12.20
N LYS A 570 -37.53 -10.66 13.48
CA LYS A 570 -38.29 -11.59 14.32
C LYS A 570 -39.74 -11.52 13.84
N LEU A 571 -40.10 -12.37 12.88
CA LEU A 571 -41.51 -12.72 12.70
C LEU A 571 -41.93 -13.42 14.00
N LYS A 572 -42.55 -12.67 14.91
CA LYS A 572 -43.43 -13.26 15.91
C LYS A 572 -44.70 -13.62 15.16
N LEU A 573 -44.85 -14.89 14.82
CA LEU A 573 -46.16 -15.50 14.57
C LEU A 573 -46.79 -15.82 15.93
#